data_AF-A0A7Y8L1U4-F1
#
_entry.id   AF-A0A7Y8L1U4-F1
#
_cell.length_a   1.000
_cell.length_b   1.000
_cell.length_c   1.000
_cell.angle_alpha   90.00
_cell.angle_beta   90.00
_cell.angle_gamma   90.00
#
_symmetry.space_group_name_H-M   'P 1'
#
loop_
_entity.id
_entity.type
_entity.pdbx_description
1 polymer ?
#
loop_
_entity_poly.entity_id
_entity_poly.type
_entity_poly.pdbx_seq_one_letter_code
_entity_poly.pdbx_strand_id
1 'polypeptide(L)'
;MSLVISNKIVRLSFLIAGILVFILLVYGYLFFEAFITEQEVEIKIINKEKFGKVEGKYFVFTEDEVFVNSNEYYHNKSNADKLDKRLFIGKKYRVRVVGTYIPFLHKFRNILDIISEKKTESKRNY
;
A
#
# COMPACT_ATOMS: atom_id res chain seq x y z
N MET A 1 34.03 23.16 35.08
CA MET A 1 33.97 23.13 33.61
C MET A 1 33.72 21.72 33.05
N SER A 2 34.33 20.66 33.60
CA SER A 2 34.13 19.27 33.14
C SER A 2 32.69 18.74 33.29
N LEU A 3 32.00 19.07 34.40
CA LEU A 3 30.63 18.59 34.67
C LEU A 3 29.58 19.11 33.66
N VAL A 4 29.72 20.37 33.24
CA VAL A 4 28.83 21.00 32.25
C VAL A 4 29.03 20.39 30.86
N ILE A 5 30.28 20.05 30.51
CA ILE A 5 30.63 19.40 29.26
C ILE A 5 30.07 17.96 29.25
N SER A 6 30.22 17.23 30.37
CA SER A 6 29.66 15.88 30.54
C SER A 6 28.13 15.85 30.38
N ASN A 7 27.40 16.79 31.00
CA ASN A 7 25.94 16.88 30.85
C ASN A 7 25.48 17.19 29.41
N LYS A 8 26.24 17.99 28.66
CA LYS A 8 25.94 18.27 27.25
C LYS A 8 26.17 17.03 26.37
N ILE A 9 27.24 16.27 26.63
CA ILE A 9 27.55 15.03 25.92
C ILE A 9 26.47 13.98 26.18
N VAL A 10 26.05 13.77 27.43
CA VAL A 10 24.99 12.81 27.78
C VAL A 10 23.67 13.13 27.08
N ARG A 11 23.25 14.40 27.07
CA ARG A 11 22.03 14.83 26.34
C ARG A 11 22.15 14.59 24.84
N LEU A 12 23.31 14.87 24.25
CA LEU A 12 23.55 14.60 22.84
C LEU A 12 23.51 13.10 22.53
N SER A 13 24.07 12.25 23.40
CA SER A 13 23.98 10.79 23.27
C SER A 13 22.54 10.29 23.30
N PHE A 14 21.70 10.81 24.20
CA PHE A 14 20.27 10.45 24.22
C PHE A 14 19.52 10.90 22.96
N LEU A 15 19.84 12.09 22.43
CA LEU A 15 19.26 12.55 21.16
C LEU A 15 19.68 11.65 20.00
N ILE A 16 20.97 11.30 19.90
CA ILE A 16 21.47 10.39 18.86
C ILE A 16 20.81 9.01 19.00
N ALA A 17 20.74 8.45 20.20
CA ALA A 17 20.06 7.19 20.45
C ALA A 17 18.59 7.24 20.05
N GLY A 18 17.88 8.32 20.40
CA GLY A 18 16.49 8.54 20.00
C GLY A 18 16.33 8.61 18.47
N ILE A 19 17.22 9.31 17.78
CA ILE A 19 17.23 9.37 16.31
C ILE A 19 17.48 7.97 15.70
N LEU A 20 18.43 7.22 16.25
CA LEU A 20 18.72 5.86 15.78
C LEU A 20 17.53 4.92 15.96
N VAL A 21 16.85 4.99 17.11
CA VAL A 21 15.61 4.22 17.36
C VAL A 21 14.50 4.66 16.42
N PHE A 22 14.34 5.96 16.18
CA PHE A 22 13.34 6.46 15.24
C PHE A 22 13.61 5.97 13.80
N ILE A 23 14.87 6.03 13.35
CA ILE A 23 15.29 5.47 12.06
C ILE A 23 14.97 3.98 12.01
N LEU A 24 15.33 3.22 13.03
CA LEU A 24 15.04 1.77 13.10
C LEU A 24 13.54 1.49 12.97
N LEU A 25 12.69 2.26 13.64
CA LEU A 25 11.23 2.09 13.55
C LEU A 25 10.69 2.43 12.16
N VAL A 26 11.15 3.52 11.55
CA VAL A 26 10.73 3.91 10.19
C VAL A 26 11.16 2.87 9.16
N TYR A 27 12.41 2.43 9.19
CA TYR A 27 12.89 1.39 8.29
C TYR A 27 12.25 0.03 8.57
N GLY A 28 12.03 -0.31 9.85
CA GLY A 28 11.30 -1.50 10.25
C GLY A 28 9.89 -1.52 9.66
N TYR A 29 9.18 -0.40 9.75
CA TYR A 29 7.84 -0.27 9.15
C TYR A 29 7.85 -0.58 7.65
N LEU A 30 8.86 -0.15 6.88
CA LEU A 30 8.91 -0.43 5.43
C LEU A 30 8.94 -1.93 5.11
N PHE A 31 9.63 -2.73 5.93
CA PHE A 31 9.68 -4.19 5.76
C PHE A 31 8.44 -4.90 6.29
N PHE A 32 7.88 -4.42 7.41
CA PHE A 32 6.74 -5.05 8.06
C PHE A 32 5.37 -4.50 7.60
N GLU A 33 5.34 -3.44 6.78
CA GLU A 33 4.10 -2.84 6.27
C GLU A 33 3.20 -3.91 5.65
N ALA A 34 3.78 -4.84 4.89
CA ALA A 34 3.02 -5.91 4.27
C ALA A 34 2.28 -6.77 5.28
N PHE A 35 2.96 -7.19 6.35
CA PHE A 35 2.40 -8.05 7.38
C PHE A 35 1.38 -7.34 8.28
N ILE A 36 1.55 -6.03 8.49
CA ILE A 36 0.72 -5.25 9.43
C ILE A 36 -0.57 -4.75 8.76
N THR A 37 -0.52 -4.43 7.46
CA THR A 37 -1.59 -3.69 6.78
C THR A 37 -2.38 -4.52 5.78
N GLU A 38 -2.00 -5.79 5.58
CA GLU A 38 -2.71 -6.71 4.69
C GLU A 38 -4.16 -6.91 5.17
N GLN A 39 -5.08 -6.73 4.23
CA GLN A 39 -6.51 -6.87 4.49
C GLN A 39 -7.27 -7.28 3.23
N GLU A 40 -8.42 -7.92 3.41
CA GLU A 40 -9.34 -8.22 2.32
C GLU A 40 -10.45 -7.17 2.27
N VAL A 41 -10.66 -6.57 1.09
CA VAL A 41 -11.67 -5.54 0.87
C VAL A 41 -12.51 -5.87 -0.34
N GLU A 42 -13.78 -5.46 -0.31
CA GLU A 42 -14.66 -5.54 -1.47
C GLU A 42 -14.57 -4.23 -2.25
N ILE A 43 -14.26 -4.33 -3.55
CA ILE A 43 -14.09 -3.18 -4.42
C ILE A 43 -14.98 -3.32 -5.66
N LYS A 44 -15.46 -2.19 -6.17
CA LYS A 44 -16.07 -2.08 -7.50
C LYS A 44 -15.18 -1.23 -8.37
N ILE A 45 -14.77 -1.77 -9.51
CA ILE A 45 -13.84 -1.06 -10.41
C ILE A 45 -14.63 -0.06 -11.25
N ILE A 46 -14.31 1.22 -11.12
CA ILE A 46 -14.88 2.31 -11.93
C ILE A 46 -14.02 2.56 -13.16
N ASN A 47 -12.70 2.56 -13.00
CA ASN A 47 -11.77 2.78 -14.09
C ASN A 47 -10.41 2.11 -13.76
N LYS A 48 -9.56 1.95 -14.78
CA LYS A 48 -8.18 1.55 -14.61
C LYS A 48 -7.27 2.26 -15.61
N GLU A 49 -6.08 2.64 -15.19
CA GLU A 49 -5.11 3.35 -16.02
C GLU A 49 -3.69 2.84 -15.80
N LYS A 50 -2.87 2.83 -16.86
CA LYS A 50 -1.44 2.53 -16.72
C LYS A 50 -0.72 3.75 -16.15
N PHE A 51 0.20 3.54 -15.21
CA PHE A 51 1.02 4.63 -14.64
C PHE A 51 2.06 5.10 -15.66
N GLY A 52 1.68 6.00 -16.56
CA GLY A 52 2.55 6.51 -17.61
C GLY A 52 3.20 5.38 -18.42
N LYS A 53 4.54 5.40 -18.49
CA LYS A 53 5.35 4.37 -19.18
C LYS A 53 5.95 3.32 -18.23
N VAL A 54 5.59 3.32 -16.94
CA VAL A 54 6.15 2.38 -15.96
C VAL A 54 5.51 1.00 -16.17
N GLU A 55 6.34 -0.02 -16.36
CA GLU A 55 5.90 -1.40 -16.47
C GLU A 55 5.49 -1.96 -15.11
N GLY A 56 4.48 -2.83 -15.09
CA GLY A 56 3.99 -3.42 -13.86
C GLY A 56 3.47 -2.40 -12.85
N LYS A 57 2.92 -1.27 -13.28
CA LYS A 57 2.30 -0.27 -12.40
C LYS A 57 1.03 0.34 -13.01
N TYR A 58 -0.06 0.19 -12.29
CA TYR A 58 -1.41 0.57 -12.72
C TYR A 58 -2.16 1.27 -11.59
N PHE A 59 -3.03 2.21 -11.94
CA PHE A 59 -4.05 2.75 -11.05
C PHE A 59 -5.36 2.01 -11.25
N VAL A 60 -6.03 1.68 -10.15
CA VAL A 60 -7.35 1.06 -10.13
C VAL A 60 -8.27 1.98 -9.33
N PHE A 61 -9.19 2.63 -10.04
CA PHE A 61 -10.14 3.56 -9.45
C PHE A 61 -11.38 2.80 -9.01
N THR A 62 -11.79 2.99 -7.76
CA THR A 62 -12.96 2.35 -7.16
C THR A 62 -13.93 3.38 -6.58
N GLU A 63 -15.08 2.93 -6.08
CA GLU A 63 -16.08 3.81 -5.45
C GLU A 63 -15.54 4.51 -4.18
N ASP A 64 -14.69 3.84 -3.40
CA ASP A 64 -14.25 4.33 -2.09
C ASP A 64 -12.87 4.99 -2.14
N GLU A 65 -11.91 4.43 -2.88
CA GLU A 65 -10.55 4.97 -2.98
C GLU A 65 -9.84 4.55 -4.29
N VAL A 66 -8.62 5.06 -4.46
CA VAL A 66 -7.74 4.67 -5.55
C VAL A 66 -6.71 3.68 -5.03
N PHE A 67 -6.61 2.54 -5.71
CA PHE A 67 -5.59 1.55 -5.46
C PHE A 67 -4.48 1.64 -6.51
N VAL A 68 -3.30 1.14 -6.15
CA VAL A 68 -2.26 0.81 -7.10
C VAL A 68 -2.24 -0.71 -7.32
N ASN A 69 -1.93 -1.15 -8.53
CA ASN A 69 -1.54 -2.52 -8.81
C ASN A 69 -0.12 -2.44 -9.36
N SER A 70 0.87 -2.63 -8.48
CA SER A 70 2.28 -2.54 -8.84
C SER A 70 3.05 -3.82 -8.53
N ASN A 71 4.14 -4.06 -9.26
CA ASN A 71 5.19 -4.97 -8.81
C ASN A 71 5.95 -4.25 -7.70
N GLU A 72 6.07 -4.90 -6.54
CA GLU A 72 6.72 -4.31 -5.37
C GLU A 72 7.41 -5.41 -4.55
N TYR A 73 8.68 -5.20 -4.26
CA TYR A 73 9.52 -6.19 -3.59
C TYR A 73 9.10 -6.39 -2.15
N TYR A 74 8.86 -5.29 -1.42
CA TYR A 74 8.43 -5.32 -0.02
C TYR A 74 7.04 -5.94 0.19
N HIS A 75 6.25 -6.00 -0.88
CA HIS A 75 4.94 -6.65 -0.89
C HIS A 75 4.97 -8.08 -1.47
N ASN A 76 6.17 -8.61 -1.77
CA ASN A 76 6.38 -9.90 -2.41
C ASN A 76 5.50 -10.11 -3.66
N LYS A 77 5.39 -9.09 -4.51
CA LYS A 77 4.44 -9.05 -5.62
C LYS A 77 5.13 -8.78 -6.96
N SER A 78 4.95 -9.69 -7.91
CA SER A 78 5.51 -9.61 -9.27
C SER A 78 4.48 -9.91 -10.38
N ASN A 79 3.19 -9.94 -10.03
CA ASN A 79 2.09 -10.36 -10.91
C ASN A 79 1.25 -9.20 -11.47
N ALA A 80 1.73 -7.95 -11.45
CA ALA A 80 0.89 -6.77 -11.74
C ALA A 80 0.20 -6.82 -13.10
N ASP A 81 0.94 -7.16 -14.16
CA ASP A 81 0.38 -7.23 -15.52
C ASP A 81 -0.64 -8.38 -15.66
N LYS A 82 -0.42 -9.49 -14.96
CA LYS A 82 -1.36 -10.63 -14.93
C LYS A 82 -2.64 -10.26 -14.20
N LEU A 83 -2.51 -9.52 -13.09
CA LEU A 83 -3.64 -9.06 -12.30
C LEU A 83 -4.48 -8.03 -13.07
N ASP A 84 -3.83 -7.07 -13.75
CA ASP A 84 -4.53 -6.03 -14.51
C ASP A 84 -5.42 -6.60 -15.62
N LYS A 85 -4.97 -7.68 -16.28
CA LYS A 85 -5.74 -8.40 -17.30
C LYS A 85 -7.00 -9.10 -16.76
N ARG A 86 -7.08 -9.33 -15.44
CA ARG A 86 -8.22 -9.98 -14.77
C ARG A 86 -9.20 -8.97 -14.15
N LEU A 87 -8.78 -7.72 -14.01
CA LEU A 87 -9.56 -6.63 -13.44
C LEU A 87 -10.34 -5.93 -14.57
N PHE A 88 -11.67 -6.03 -14.53
CA PHE A 88 -12.55 -5.42 -15.52
C PHE A 88 -13.39 -4.29 -14.91
N ILE A 89 -13.60 -3.23 -15.69
CA ILE A 89 -14.43 -2.09 -15.31
C ILE A 89 -15.88 -2.55 -15.12
N GLY A 90 -16.54 -2.01 -14.09
CA GLY A 90 -17.92 -2.31 -13.72
C GLY A 90 -18.11 -3.59 -12.88
N LYS A 91 -17.05 -4.37 -12.66
CA LYS A 91 -17.09 -5.61 -11.87
C LYS A 91 -16.80 -5.36 -10.39
N LYS A 92 -17.32 -6.26 -9.55
CA LYS A 92 -17.07 -6.30 -8.11
C LYS A 92 -16.16 -7.47 -7.76
N TYR A 93 -15.13 -7.18 -6.96
CA TYR A 93 -14.15 -8.17 -6.53
C TYR A 93 -13.97 -8.09 -5.02
N ARG A 94 -13.70 -9.23 -4.40
CA ARG A 94 -12.99 -9.27 -3.12
C ARG A 94 -11.51 -9.39 -3.45
N VAL A 95 -10.74 -8.42 -3.01
CA VAL A 95 -9.30 -8.35 -3.27
C VAL A 95 -8.53 -8.30 -1.97
N ARG A 96 -7.32 -8.82 -2.00
CA ARG A 96 -6.35 -8.65 -0.93
C ARG A 96 -5.51 -7.43 -1.24
N VAL A 97 -5.39 -6.52 -0.28
CA VAL A 97 -4.70 -5.24 -0.45
C VAL A 97 -3.73 -5.01 0.70
N VAL A 98 -2.73 -4.19 0.45
CA VAL A 98 -1.66 -3.89 1.39
C VAL A 98 -1.27 -2.42 1.34
N GLY A 99 -0.78 -1.89 2.45
CA GLY A 99 -0.37 -0.51 2.61
C GLY A 99 -1.42 0.35 3.31
N THR A 100 -1.01 1.58 3.60
CA THR A 100 -1.88 2.59 4.22
C THR A 100 -2.35 3.61 3.19
N TYR A 101 -3.66 3.85 3.13
CA TYR A 101 -4.23 4.93 2.31
C TYR A 101 -4.10 6.28 3.02
N ILE A 102 -3.35 7.20 2.41
CA ILE A 102 -3.21 8.57 2.91
C ILE A 102 -3.45 9.52 1.73
N PRO A 103 -4.67 10.09 1.58
CA PRO A 103 -5.06 10.88 0.41
C PRO A 103 -4.09 12.02 0.09
N PHE A 104 -3.68 12.78 1.10
CA PHE A 104 -2.83 13.97 0.94
C PHE A 104 -1.36 13.66 0.64
N LEU A 105 -0.91 12.42 0.85
CA LEU A 105 0.47 12.00 0.61
C LEU A 105 0.62 11.12 -0.64
N HIS A 106 -0.42 11.05 -1.49
CA HIS A 106 -0.45 10.21 -2.70
C HIS A 106 -0.04 8.75 -2.41
N LYS A 107 -0.31 8.27 -1.19
CA LYS A 107 -0.01 6.89 -0.78
C LYS A 107 -1.26 6.05 -0.95
N PHE A 108 -1.21 5.14 -1.90
CA PHE A 108 -2.33 4.26 -2.27
C PHE A 108 -2.04 2.84 -1.81
N ARG A 109 -3.09 2.09 -1.46
CA ARG A 109 -2.96 0.66 -1.15
C ARG A 109 -2.68 -0.12 -2.43
N ASN A 110 -1.80 -1.12 -2.33
CA ASN A 110 -1.47 -2.01 -3.42
C ASN A 110 -2.37 -3.25 -3.43
N ILE A 111 -2.96 -3.60 -4.56
CA ILE A 111 -3.78 -4.81 -4.72
C ILE A 111 -2.85 -6.01 -4.93
N LEU A 112 -2.82 -6.96 -4.01
CA LEU A 112 -1.99 -8.17 -4.10
C LEU A 112 -2.58 -9.24 -5.02
N ASP A 113 -3.84 -9.59 -4.79
CA ASP A 113 -4.54 -10.63 -5.56
C ASP A 113 -6.07 -10.46 -5.52
N ILE A 114 -6.76 -11.14 -6.43
CA ILE A 114 -8.21 -11.29 -6.45
C ILE A 114 -8.56 -12.59 -5.73
N ILE A 115 -9.28 -12.47 -4.61
CA ILE A 115 -9.78 -13.62 -3.83
C ILE A 115 -11.02 -14.21 -4.50
N SER A 116 -11.96 -13.36 -4.94
CA SER A 116 -13.17 -13.81 -5.66
C SER A 116 -13.80 -12.69 -6.50
N GLU A 117 -14.40 -13.05 -7.64
CA GLU A 117 -15.31 -12.16 -8.39
C GLU A 117 -16.75 -12.35 -7.87
N LYS A 118 -17.41 -11.27 -7.46
CA LYS A 118 -18.85 -11.31 -7.19
C LYS A 118 -19.58 -11.16 -8.51
N LYS A 119 -20.41 -12.15 -8.87
CA LYS A 119 -21.35 -12.00 -9.98
C LYS A 119 -22.30 -10.85 -9.65
N THR A 120 -22.24 -9.77 -10.43
CA THR A 120 -23.26 -8.73 -10.39
C THR A 120 -24.59 -9.40 -10.72
N GLU A 121 -25.55 -9.39 -9.80
CA GLU A 121 -26.90 -9.88 -10.05
C GLU A 121 -27.47 -9.13 -11.26
N SER A 122 -27.55 -9.82 -12.39
CA SER A 122 -28.27 -9.35 -13.56
C SER A 122 -29.72 -9.22 -13.12
N LYS A 123 -30.21 -7.98 -12.99
CA LYS A 123 -31.64 -7.71 -12.91
C LYS A 123 -32.28 -8.31 -14.16
N ARG A 124 -32.84 -9.51 -14.03
CA ARG A 124 -33.83 -10.01 -14.99
C ARG A 124 -35.07 -9.14 -14.81
N ASN A 125 -35.16 -8.11 -15.64
CA ASN A 125 -36.43 -7.43 -15.84
C ASN A 125 -37.32 -8.43 -16.61
N TYR A 126 -38.33 -8.97 -15.92
CA TYR A 126 -39.50 -9.59 -16.54
C TYR A 126 -40.44 -8.51 -17.04
#